data_AF-A0A9W6AZB9-F1
#
_entry.id   AF-A0A9W6AZB9-F1
#
_cell.length_a   1.000
_cell.length_b   1.000
_cell.length_c   1.000
_cell.angle_alpha   90.00
_cell.angle_beta   90.00
_cell.angle_gamma   90.00
#
_symmetry.space_group_name_H-M   'P 1'
#
loop_
_entity.id
_entity.type
_entity.pdbx_description
1 polymer ?
#
loop_
_entity_poly.entity_id
_entity_poly.type
_entity_poly.pdbx_seq_one_letter_code
_entity_poly.pdbx_strand_id
1 'polypeptide(L)'
;MKKTIYVMVLAFIAGGLREFLVLMTGSYQNIAITLINILGSFLLAFLIPLLPTLKASDELISGVSLGFIGSFTTFSTFVMQSILLFNNHKVLSILFFLGNLIGGFIADIIGRKLADNLLAKNGEEVVK
;
A
#
# COMPACT_ATOMS: atom_id res chain seq x y z
N MET A 1 0.55 -9.74 -23.10
CA MET A 1 -0.48 -10.58 -22.42
C MET A 1 -0.05 -11.03 -21.03
N LYS A 2 1.17 -11.57 -20.82
CA LYS A 2 1.64 -12.04 -19.50
C LYS A 2 1.55 -10.98 -18.39
N LYS A 3 2.03 -9.76 -18.63
CA LYS A 3 1.92 -8.62 -17.68
C LYS A 3 0.49 -8.40 -17.18
N THR A 4 -0.48 -8.36 -18.09
CA THR A 4 -1.90 -8.16 -17.76
C THR A 4 -2.44 -9.26 -16.85
N ILE A 5 -2.05 -10.52 -17.10
CA ILE A 5 -2.47 -11.66 -16.27
C ILE A 5 -1.97 -11.52 -14.84
N TYR A 6 -0.69 -11.16 -14.64
CA TYR A 6 -0.13 -10.93 -13.31
C TYR A 6 -0.87 -9.82 -12.56
N VAL A 7 -1.13 -8.70 -13.25
CA VAL A 7 -1.89 -7.59 -12.67
C VAL A 7 -3.30 -8.04 -12.28
N MET A 8 -4.02 -8.74 -13.15
CA MET A 8 -5.39 -9.18 -12.87
C MET A 8 -5.48 -10.16 -11.70
N VAL A 9 -4.62 -11.17 -11.67
CA VAL A 9 -4.63 -12.19 -10.61
C VAL A 9 -4.29 -11.57 -9.25
N LEU A 10 -3.22 -10.78 -9.19
CA LEU A 10 -2.81 -10.15 -7.94
C LEU A 10 -3.79 -9.05 -7.50
N ALA A 11 -4.41 -8.33 -8.44
CA ALA A 11 -5.49 -7.39 -8.15
C ALA A 11 -6.70 -8.07 -7.53
N PHE A 12 -7.14 -9.20 -8.09
CA PHE A 12 -8.27 -9.97 -7.57
C PHE A 12 -8.02 -10.43 -6.13
N ILE A 13 -6.84 -11.01 -5.87
CA ILE A 13 -6.45 -11.47 -4.54
C ILE A 13 -6.39 -10.31 -3.54
N ALA A 14 -5.72 -9.22 -3.91
CA ALA A 14 -5.53 -8.08 -3.02
C ALA A 14 -6.80 -7.29 -2.75
N GLY A 15 -7.64 -7.10 -3.76
CA GLY A 15 -8.95 -6.46 -3.61
C GLY A 15 -9.90 -7.30 -2.74
N GLY A 16 -9.90 -8.63 -2.93
CA GLY A 16 -10.62 -9.55 -2.06
C GLY A 16 -10.13 -9.53 -0.62
N LEU A 17 -8.81 -9.50 -0.42
CA LEU A 17 -8.20 -9.36 0.91
C LEU A 17 -8.60 -8.04 1.58
N ARG A 18 -8.51 -6.92 0.87
CA ARG A 18 -8.94 -5.61 1.36
C ARG A 18 -10.39 -5.65 1.83
N GLU A 19 -11.29 -6.15 0.98
CA GLU A 19 -12.72 -6.21 1.29
C GLU A 19 -12.98 -7.11 2.50
N PHE A 20 -12.36 -8.29 2.56
CA PHE A 20 -12.46 -9.19 3.70
C PHE A 20 -12.01 -8.51 4.99
N LEU A 21 -10.86 -7.83 5.00
CA LEU A 21 -10.37 -7.11 6.17
C LEU A 21 -11.32 -6.00 6.61
N VAL A 22 -11.86 -5.22 5.67
CA VAL A 22 -12.83 -4.16 5.98
C VAL A 22 -14.10 -4.74 6.60
N LEU A 23 -14.63 -5.84 6.04
CA LEU A 23 -15.81 -6.51 6.58
C LEU A 23 -15.60 -7.05 7.99
N MET A 24 -14.43 -7.60 8.30
CA MET A 24 -14.10 -8.07 9.66
C MET A 24 -14.09 -6.96 10.71
N THR A 25 -13.89 -5.70 10.31
CA THR A 25 -13.84 -4.56 11.25
C THR A 25 -15.22 -3.99 11.61
N GLY A 26 -16.30 -4.42 10.95
CA GLY A 26 -17.66 -3.98 11.26
C GLY A 26 -17.79 -2.45 11.22
N SER A 27 -18.11 -1.81 12.34
CA SER A 27 -18.24 -0.34 12.43
C SER A 27 -16.91 0.43 12.38
N TYR A 28 -15.76 -0.25 12.47
CA TYR A 28 -14.43 0.37 12.53
C TYR A 28 -13.72 0.45 11.16
N GLN A 29 -14.48 0.48 10.06
CA GLN A 29 -13.94 0.47 8.70
C GLN A 29 -12.93 1.58 8.44
N ASN A 30 -13.12 2.77 9.03
CA ASN A 30 -12.20 3.90 8.88
C ASN A 30 -10.78 3.56 9.38
N ILE A 31 -10.67 2.78 10.47
CA ILE A 31 -9.38 2.34 10.99
C ILE A 31 -8.76 1.33 10.02
N ALA A 32 -9.55 0.38 9.51
CA ALA A 32 -9.10 -0.59 8.53
C ALA A 32 -8.55 0.08 7.27
N ILE A 33 -9.28 1.03 6.69
CA ILE A 33 -8.86 1.78 5.50
C ILE A 33 -7.56 2.54 5.74
N THR A 34 -7.43 3.18 6.92
CA THR A 34 -6.20 3.89 7.29
C THR A 34 -5.00 2.94 7.34
N LEU A 35 -5.14 1.79 8.02
CA LEU A 35 -4.06 0.80 8.12
C LEU A 35 -3.70 0.20 6.76
N ILE A 36 -4.69 -0.13 5.95
CA ILE A 36 -4.52 -0.67 4.60
C ILE A 36 -3.75 0.31 3.71
N ASN A 37 -4.15 1.59 3.69
CA ASN A 37 -3.50 2.61 2.87
C ASN A 37 -2.07 2.89 3.34
N ILE A 38 -1.84 3.05 4.65
CA ILE A 38 -0.51 3.29 5.22
C ILE A 38 0.42 2.10 4.96
N LEU A 39 -0.05 0.88 5.20
CA LEU A 39 0.71 -0.34 4.93
C LEU A 39 1.03 -0.45 3.43
N GLY A 40 0.06 -0.17 2.56
CA GLY A 40 0.28 -0.17 1.12
C GLY A 40 1.34 0.85 0.67
N SER A 41 1.32 2.07 1.21
CA SER A 41 2.36 3.07 0.95
C SER A 41 3.75 2.58 1.38
N PHE A 42 3.86 2.00 2.58
CA PHE A 42 5.12 1.39 3.04
C PHE A 42 5.59 0.27 2.11
N LEU A 43 4.72 -0.69 1.79
CA LEU A 43 5.05 -1.84 0.96
C LEU A 43 5.46 -1.42 -0.46
N LEU A 44 4.82 -0.39 -1.01
CA LEU A 44 5.18 0.13 -2.33
C LEU A 44 6.60 0.71 -2.32
N ALA A 45 6.90 1.57 -1.34
CA ALA A 45 8.20 2.21 -1.22
C ALA A 45 9.31 1.21 -0.89
N PHE A 46 8.98 0.17 -0.11
CA PHE A 46 9.94 -0.84 0.35
C PHE A 46 10.22 -1.92 -0.70
N LEU A 47 9.19 -2.54 -1.28
CA LEU A 47 9.35 -3.73 -2.12
C LEU A 47 9.82 -3.40 -3.53
N ILE A 48 9.30 -2.33 -4.14
CA ILE A 48 9.52 -2.06 -5.57
C ILE A 48 11.00 -1.84 -5.92
N PRO A 49 11.81 -1.11 -5.13
CA PRO A 49 13.24 -0.99 -5.38
C PRO A 49 14.02 -2.31 -5.17
N LEU A 50 13.50 -3.23 -4.34
CA LEU A 50 14.17 -4.50 -4.01
C LEU A 50 13.89 -5.60 -5.04
N LEU A 51 12.71 -5.62 -5.66
CA LEU A 51 12.33 -6.69 -6.59
C LEU A 51 13.32 -6.88 -7.77
N PRO A 52 13.88 -5.82 -8.39
CA PRO A 52 14.90 -5.98 -9.44
C PRO A 52 16.17 -6.69 -8.96
N THR A 53 16.62 -6.46 -7.71
CA THR A 53 17.84 -7.12 -7.18
C THR A 53 17.61 -8.60 -6.89
N LEU A 54 16.36 -8.99 -6.68
CA LEU A 54 15.91 -10.37 -6.60
C LEU A 54 15.65 -11.02 -7.97
N LYS A 55 16.04 -10.35 -9.07
CA LYS A 55 15.81 -10.80 -10.46
C LYS A 55 14.33 -11.03 -10.79
N ALA A 56 13.42 -10.30 -10.14
CA ALA A 56 12.01 -10.34 -10.47
C ALA A 56 11.76 -9.81 -11.88
N SER A 57 10.93 -10.51 -12.66
CA SER A 57 10.49 -10.06 -13.99
C SER A 57 9.66 -8.77 -13.93
N ASP A 58 9.68 -7.97 -14.99
CA ASP A 58 8.86 -6.74 -15.12
C ASP A 58 7.36 -7.01 -14.97
N GLU A 59 6.89 -8.19 -15.39
CA GLU A 59 5.50 -8.63 -15.19
C GLU A 59 5.15 -8.77 -13.72
N LEU A 60 6.03 -9.40 -12.94
CA LEU A 60 5.86 -9.58 -11.50
C LEU A 60 5.94 -8.23 -10.77
N ILE A 61 6.90 -7.37 -11.13
CA ILE A 61 7.00 -6.01 -10.57
C ILE A 61 5.71 -5.23 -10.82
N SER A 62 5.18 -5.29 -12.05
CA SER A 62 3.90 -4.67 -12.40
C SER A 62 2.73 -5.30 -11.65
N GLY A 63 2.73 -6.62 -11.50
CA GLY A 63 1.74 -7.36 -10.73
C GLY A 63 1.72 -6.99 -9.26
N VAL A 64 2.89 -6.81 -8.61
CA VAL A 64 3.00 -6.40 -7.22
C VAL A 64 2.62 -4.93 -7.04
N SER A 65 3.19 -4.03 -7.84
CA SER A 65 2.93 -2.58 -7.73
C SER A 65 1.50 -2.21 -8.09
N LEU A 66 1.08 -2.51 -9.33
CA LEU A 66 -0.21 -2.08 -9.87
C LEU A 66 -1.33 -3.03 -9.50
N GLY A 67 -1.07 -4.34 -9.54
CA GLY A 67 -2.06 -5.36 -9.21
C GLY A 67 -2.32 -5.44 -7.71
N PHE A 68 -1.36 -5.99 -6.97
CA PHE A 68 -1.50 -6.27 -5.54
C PHE A 68 -1.66 -4.98 -4.72
N ILE A 69 -0.62 -4.15 -4.67
CA ILE A 69 -0.60 -2.95 -3.80
C ILE A 69 -1.65 -1.94 -4.27
N GLY A 70 -1.77 -1.73 -5.58
CA GLY A 70 -2.78 -0.86 -6.18
C GLY A 70 -4.23 -1.26 -5.84
N SER A 71 -4.55 -2.55 -5.79
CA SER A 71 -5.91 -3.02 -5.47
C SER A 71 -6.14 -3.22 -3.98
N PHE A 72 -5.07 -3.51 -3.22
CA PHE A 72 -5.10 -3.57 -1.76
C PHE A 72 -5.44 -2.21 -1.15
N THR A 73 -4.81 -1.14 -1.65
CA THR A 73 -5.10 0.24 -1.23
C THR A 73 -6.39 0.78 -1.87
N THR A 74 -6.97 1.84 -1.30
CA THR A 74 -8.18 2.45 -1.86
C THR A 74 -8.29 3.94 -1.55
N PHE A 75 -8.21 4.76 -2.60
CA PHE A 75 -8.44 6.20 -2.49
C PHE A 75 -9.94 6.54 -2.49
N SER A 76 -10.75 5.86 -3.31
CA SER A 76 -12.18 6.12 -3.41
C SER A 76 -12.92 5.90 -2.08
N THR A 77 -12.63 4.80 -1.38
CA THR A 77 -13.24 4.50 -0.07
C THR A 77 -12.78 5.50 0.99
N PHE A 78 -11.49 5.87 0.97
CA PHE A 78 -10.95 6.91 1.84
C PHE A 78 -11.68 8.27 1.66
N VAL A 79 -11.88 8.72 0.41
CA VAL A 79 -12.62 9.96 0.13
C VAL A 79 -14.07 9.85 0.60
N MET A 80 -14.74 8.75 0.26
CA MET A 80 -16.13 8.52 0.68
C MET A 80 -16.28 8.57 2.21
N GLN A 81 -15.44 7.85 2.95
CA GLN A 81 -15.47 7.85 4.42
C GLN A 81 -15.09 9.21 5.01
N SER A 82 -14.17 9.95 4.39
CA SER A 82 -13.82 11.32 4.81
C SER A 82 -15.03 12.24 4.75
N ILE A 83 -15.82 12.18 3.67
CA ILE A 83 -17.05 12.97 3.47
C ILE A 83 -18.15 12.52 4.44
N LEU A 84 -18.35 11.20 4.60
CA LEU A 84 -19.34 10.66 5.55
C LEU A 84 -19.03 11.09 6.99
N LEU A 85 -17.75 11.03 7.40
CA LEU A 85 -17.32 11.55 8.68
C LEU A 85 -17.48 13.07 8.77
N PHE A 86 -17.23 13.83 7.70
CA PHE A 86 -17.34 15.28 7.75
C PHE A 86 -18.78 15.73 8.08
N ASN A 87 -19.76 15.04 7.50
CA ASN A 87 -21.18 15.32 7.72
C ASN A 87 -21.66 14.98 9.13
N ASN A 88 -21.07 13.98 9.79
CA ASN A 88 -21.50 13.52 11.12
C ASN A 88 -20.59 14.01 12.27
N HIS A 89 -19.27 14.06 12.04
CA HIS A 89 -18.21 14.30 13.01
C HIS A 89 -17.00 15.03 12.38
N LYS A 90 -17.11 16.35 12.22
CA LYS A 90 -16.08 17.21 11.55
C LYS A 90 -14.65 17.00 12.07
N VAL A 91 -14.46 16.95 13.39
CA VAL A 91 -13.11 16.78 13.98
C VAL A 91 -12.54 15.41 13.63
N LEU A 92 -13.34 14.35 13.75
CA LEU A 92 -12.91 12.99 13.42
C LEU A 92 -12.60 12.83 11.93
N SER A 93 -13.35 13.50 11.05
CA SER A 93 -13.05 13.56 9.61
C SER A 93 -11.68 14.16 9.33
N ILE A 94 -11.36 15.30 9.96
CA ILE A 94 -10.05 15.96 9.79
C ILE A 94 -8.93 15.04 10.29
N LEU A 95 -9.10 14.40 11.46
CA LEU A 95 -8.11 13.47 11.99
C LEU A 95 -7.92 12.24 11.08
N PHE A 96 -9.00 11.68 10.54
CA PHE A 96 -8.95 10.57 9.60
C PHE A 96 -8.26 10.96 8.28
N PHE A 97 -8.60 12.13 7.73
CA PHE A 97 -7.98 12.67 6.52
C PHE A 97 -6.49 12.91 6.69
N LEU A 98 -6.10 13.66 7.72
CA LEU A 98 -4.70 13.96 8.01
C LEU A 98 -3.93 12.70 8.42
N GLY A 99 -4.55 11.77 9.14
CA GLY A 99 -3.96 10.50 9.52
C GLY A 99 -3.58 9.64 8.32
N ASN A 100 -4.45 9.54 7.31
CA ASN A 100 -4.13 8.85 6.05
C ASN A 100 -3.01 9.56 5.29
N LEU A 101 -3.08 10.89 5.17
CA LEU A 101 -2.11 11.66 4.41
C LEU A 101 -0.71 11.60 5.06
N ILE A 102 -0.60 12.04 6.32
CA ILE A 102 0.65 12.09 7.07
C ILE A 102 1.19 10.67 7.28
N GLY A 103 0.33 9.73 7.65
CA GLY A 103 0.71 8.33 7.86
C GLY A 103 1.27 7.69 6.58
N GLY A 104 0.65 7.94 5.43
CA GLY A 104 1.13 7.47 4.13
C GLY A 104 2.50 8.04 3.75
N PHE A 105 2.71 9.35 3.96
CA PHE A 105 4.02 9.97 3.74
C PHE A 105 5.11 9.40 4.65
N ILE A 106 4.82 9.26 5.95
CA ILE A 106 5.78 8.68 6.91
C ILE A 106 6.10 7.24 6.51
N ALA A 107 5.10 6.44 6.18
CA ALA A 107 5.26 5.06 5.73
C ALA A 107 6.12 4.93 4.47
N ASP A 108 5.93 5.80 3.47
CA ASP A 108 6.79 5.84 2.28
C ASP A 108 8.25 6.12 2.63
N ILE A 109 8.50 7.16 3.44
CA ILE A 109 9.85 7.55 3.87
C ILE A 109 10.54 6.38 4.59
N ILE A 110 9.84 5.74 5.52
CA ILE A 110 10.38 4.60 6.28
C ILE A 110 10.66 3.42 5.34
N GLY A 111 9.72 3.07 4.46
CA GLY A 111 9.86 1.97 3.52
C GLY A 111 11.04 2.17 2.56
N ARG A 112 11.16 3.37 2.00
CA ARG A 112 12.25 3.74 1.10
C ARG A 112 13.60 3.70 1.79
N LYS A 113 13.72 4.32 2.97
CA LYS A 113 14.98 4.32 3.75
C LYS A 113 15.41 2.89 4.12
N LEU A 114 14.46 2.03 4.44
CA LEU A 114 14.76 0.62 4.75
C LEU A 114 15.24 -0.13 3.50
N ALA A 115 14.61 0.09 2.34
CA ALA A 115 15.06 -0.49 1.08
C ALA A 115 16.48 -0.01 0.73
N ASP A 116 16.74 1.30 0.80
CA ASP A 116 18.05 1.90 0.50
C ASP A 116 19.15 1.31 1.38
N ASN A 117 18.90 1.16 2.68
CA ASN A 117 19.85 0.55 3.61
C ASN A 117 20.18 -0.91 3.25
N LEU A 118 19.19 -1.70 2.80
CA LEU A 118 19.42 -3.09 2.37
C LEU A 118 20.18 -3.15 1.05
N LEU A 119 19.85 -2.27 0.11
CA LEU A 119 20.54 -2.16 -1.17
C LEU A 119 22.02 -1.76 -1.00
N ALA A 120 22.30 -0.81 -0.10
CA ALA A 120 23.66 -0.40 0.22
C ALA A 120 24.50 -1.56 0.80
N LYS A 121 23.94 -2.32 1.75
CA LYS A 121 24.62 -3.50 2.34
C LYS A 121 24.95 -4.57 1.30
N ASN A 122 24.00 -4.87 0.42
CA ASN A 122 24.23 -5.87 -0.64
C ASN A 122 25.27 -5.40 -1.66
N GLY A 123 25.41 -4.09 -1.88
CA GLY A 123 26.49 -3.52 -2.69
C GLY A 123 27.87 -3.67 -2.06
N GLU A 124 27.97 -3.59 -0.73
CA GLU A 124 29.24 -3.79 0.01
C GLU A 124 29.68 -5.27 0.04
N GLU A 125 28.74 -6.23 0.01
CA GLU A 125 29.07 -7.67 -0.04
C GLU A 125 29.54 -8.15 -1.43
N VAL A 126 29.13 -7.50 -2.52
CA VAL A 126 29.54 -7.87 -3.89
C VAL A 126 30.97 -7.39 -4.23
N VAL A 127 31.50 -6.42 -3.48
CA VAL A 127 32.84 -5.83 -3.68
C VAL A 127 33.92 -6.54 -2.84
N LYS A 128 33.54 -7.43 -1.92
CA LYS A 128 34.46 -8.29 -1.14
C LYS A 128 34.62 -9.66 -1.79
#